data_AF-A0AAW3USK2-F1
#
_entry.id   AF-A0AAW3USK2-F1
#
_cell.length_a   1.000
_cell.length_b   1.000
_cell.length_c   1.000
_cell.angle_alpha   90.00
_cell.angle_beta   90.00
_cell.angle_gamma   90.00
#
_symmetry.space_group_name_H-M   'P 1'
#
loop_
_entity.id
_entity.type
_entity.pdbx_description
1 polymer ?
#
loop_
_entity_poly.entity_id
_entity_poly.type
_entity_poly.pdbx_seq_one_letter_code
_entity_poly.pdbx_strand_id
1 'polypeptide(L)'
;MSSKRLYIQEVATRDGFQNEARFVDTDAKIELIDRLSACGYARIEVTSFTSPKAIPALRDAEAVMQQIKRHPGVIYTVLVPNLRGAERALSCGVDEVNLVMSVSESHNHANLRMSREQSFAQLRDVIGVVRQTKVAINVSLSTAMGCPMEGDIEPADVLDWMQRFADLGVHGVTLCDTTGMAYPSQVGALCAAARERFAALELTLHFHNTRGMALANTLAALEAGIDRFDASLGGLGGCPYAPGATGNVCTEELVHMLELDGYDTGVNLDAVLSASALLPGLIGHDVPSQLLKAGRRLDLHPAPCIATDGLPEQRAFSSGT
;
A
#
# COMPACT_ATOMS: atom_id res chain seq x y z
N MET A 1 -18.82 22.08 8.22
CA MET A 1 -17.34 22.03 8.11
C MET A 1 -17.04 21.30 6.82
N SER A 2 -16.21 21.87 5.93
CA SER A 2 -15.80 21.14 4.73
C SER A 2 -14.99 19.93 5.17
N SER A 3 -15.36 18.72 4.74
CA SER A 3 -14.58 17.52 5.08
C SER A 3 -13.16 17.65 4.50
N LYS A 4 -12.14 17.22 5.25
CA LYS A 4 -10.74 17.22 4.81
C LYS A 4 -10.58 16.08 3.80
N ARG A 5 -10.15 16.42 2.57
CA ARG A 5 -9.88 15.44 1.52
C ARG A 5 -8.64 14.60 1.88
N LEU A 6 -8.75 13.29 1.74
CA LEU A 6 -7.68 12.32 1.86
C LEU A 6 -7.51 11.57 0.53
N TYR A 7 -6.31 11.06 0.26
CA TYR A 7 -5.97 10.36 -0.96
C TYR A 7 -5.52 8.93 -0.63
N ILE A 8 -6.40 7.98 -0.94
CA ILE A 8 -6.10 6.55 -0.77
C ILE A 8 -5.46 6.01 -2.04
N GLN A 9 -4.43 5.21 -1.86
CA GLN A 9 -3.63 4.60 -2.91
C GLN A 9 -3.71 3.08 -2.77
N GLU A 10 -4.10 2.38 -3.84
CA GLU A 10 -4.30 0.94 -3.83
C GLU A 10 -3.02 0.21 -4.27
N VAL A 11 -2.57 -0.77 -3.48
CA VAL A 11 -1.31 -1.51 -3.77
C VAL A 11 -1.50 -3.02 -3.92
N ALA A 12 -2.71 -3.57 -3.78
CA ALA A 12 -2.94 -5.01 -3.79
C ALA A 12 -2.42 -5.72 -5.04
N THR A 13 -2.56 -5.12 -6.22
CA THR A 13 -2.17 -5.75 -7.51
C THR A 13 -0.66 -5.81 -7.72
N ARG A 14 0.11 -5.05 -6.94
CA ARG A 14 1.58 -5.13 -6.88
C ARG A 14 2.01 -5.79 -5.57
N ASP A 15 1.87 -5.11 -4.45
CA ASP A 15 2.41 -5.54 -3.15
C ASP A 15 1.66 -6.73 -2.56
N GLY A 16 0.35 -6.80 -2.79
CA GLY A 16 -0.46 -7.97 -2.43
C GLY A 16 -0.03 -9.19 -3.25
N PHE A 17 -0.21 -9.11 -4.56
CA PHE A 17 -0.03 -10.23 -5.49
C PHE A 17 1.42 -10.75 -5.59
N GLN A 18 2.44 -9.94 -5.29
CA GLN A 18 3.83 -10.39 -5.43
C GLN A 18 4.18 -11.61 -4.57
N ASN A 19 3.49 -11.80 -3.43
CA ASN A 19 3.74 -12.87 -2.47
C ASN A 19 2.70 -14.00 -2.54
N GLU A 20 1.71 -13.87 -3.43
CA GLU A 20 0.68 -14.89 -3.59
C GLU A 20 1.25 -16.15 -4.24
N ALA A 21 0.96 -17.31 -3.64
CA ALA A 21 1.45 -18.59 -4.16
C ALA A 21 0.83 -18.93 -5.52
N ARG A 22 -0.41 -18.48 -5.75
CA ARG A 22 -1.14 -18.69 -6.99
C ARG A 22 -0.89 -17.52 -7.93
N PHE A 23 -0.51 -17.84 -9.17
CA PHE A 23 -0.50 -16.84 -10.24
C PHE A 23 -1.94 -16.44 -10.57
N VAL A 24 -2.27 -15.16 -10.39
CA VAL A 24 -3.52 -14.57 -10.88
C VAL A 24 -3.37 -14.33 -12.38
N ASP A 25 -4.27 -14.90 -13.18
CA ASP A 25 -4.23 -14.79 -14.63
C ASP A 25 -4.29 -13.33 -15.09
N THR A 26 -3.59 -13.02 -16.18
CA THR A 26 -3.42 -11.64 -16.67
C THR A 26 -4.75 -10.94 -16.92
N ASP A 27 -5.72 -11.61 -17.55
CA ASP A 27 -7.05 -11.05 -17.83
C ASP A 27 -7.82 -10.76 -16.52
N ALA A 28 -7.70 -11.63 -15.52
CA ALA A 28 -8.31 -11.43 -14.21
C ALA A 28 -7.66 -10.28 -13.43
N LYS A 29 -6.32 -10.11 -13.55
CA LYS A 29 -5.63 -8.93 -12.99
C LYS A 29 -6.15 -7.65 -13.65
N ILE A 30 -6.25 -7.63 -14.99
CA ILE A 30 -6.75 -6.47 -15.75
C ILE A 30 -8.18 -6.15 -15.33
N GLU A 31 -9.06 -7.15 -15.24
CA GLU A 31 -10.44 -6.94 -14.79
C GLU A 31 -10.52 -6.36 -13.38
N LEU A 32 -9.69 -6.86 -12.46
CA LEU A 32 -9.63 -6.32 -11.10
C LEU A 32 -9.17 -4.85 -11.10
N ILE A 33 -8.12 -4.51 -11.86
CA ILE A 33 -7.60 -3.15 -11.96
C ILE A 33 -8.63 -2.20 -12.59
N ASP A 34 -9.35 -2.65 -13.62
CA ASP A 34 -10.46 -1.89 -14.23
C ASP A 34 -11.55 -1.58 -13.21
N ARG A 35 -11.90 -2.55 -12.34
CA ARG A 35 -12.87 -2.35 -11.26
C ARG A 35 -12.35 -1.36 -10.22
N LEU A 36 -11.11 -1.54 -9.76
CA LEU A 36 -10.45 -0.65 -8.80
C LEU A 36 -10.37 0.79 -9.33
N SER A 37 -10.13 0.96 -10.64
CA SER A 37 -10.08 2.27 -11.28
C SER A 37 -11.38 3.07 -11.16
N ALA A 38 -12.53 2.39 -10.97
CA ALA A 38 -13.83 3.03 -10.76
C ALA A 38 -14.17 3.27 -9.27
N CYS A 39 -13.32 2.82 -8.33
CA CYS A 39 -13.57 2.94 -6.90
C CYS A 39 -13.22 4.33 -6.34
N GLY A 40 -12.56 5.21 -7.08
CA GLY A 40 -12.24 6.58 -6.63
C GLY A 40 -10.87 6.75 -5.96
N TYR A 41 -9.96 5.77 -6.09
CA TYR A 41 -8.58 5.90 -5.64
C TYR A 41 -7.85 7.04 -6.35
N ALA A 42 -6.94 7.69 -5.64
CA ALA A 42 -6.06 8.70 -6.25
C ALA A 42 -4.95 8.05 -7.09
N ARG A 43 -4.49 6.86 -6.66
CA ARG A 43 -3.40 6.12 -7.28
C ARG A 43 -3.64 4.62 -7.17
N ILE A 44 -3.24 3.87 -8.18
CA ILE A 44 -3.19 2.40 -8.17
C ILE A 44 -1.77 1.97 -8.55
N GLU A 45 -1.12 1.22 -7.68
CA GLU A 45 0.15 0.55 -7.99
C GLU A 45 -0.13 -0.76 -8.72
N VAL A 46 -0.06 -0.69 -10.04
CA VAL A 46 -0.58 -1.72 -10.94
C VAL A 46 0.25 -2.98 -10.91
N THR A 47 1.57 -2.83 -10.97
CA THR A 47 2.50 -3.95 -11.16
C THR A 47 3.96 -3.54 -10.88
N SER A 48 4.89 -4.44 -11.13
CA SER A 48 6.33 -4.27 -10.91
C SER A 48 7.12 -4.68 -12.13
N PHE A 49 8.04 -3.82 -12.57
CA PHE A 49 8.99 -4.10 -13.65
C PHE A 49 10.27 -4.78 -13.12
N THR A 50 10.10 -5.65 -12.12
CA THR A 50 11.15 -6.52 -11.59
C THR A 50 11.44 -7.70 -12.53
N SER A 51 12.50 -8.44 -12.22
CA SER A 51 12.81 -9.66 -12.95
C SER A 51 11.71 -10.69 -12.74
N PRO A 52 11.13 -11.29 -13.79
CA PRO A 52 10.17 -12.40 -13.66
C PRO A 52 10.72 -13.61 -12.90
N LYS A 53 12.05 -13.73 -12.78
CA LYS A 53 12.68 -14.77 -11.94
C LYS A 53 12.62 -14.43 -10.45
N ALA A 54 12.65 -13.14 -10.11
CA ALA A 54 12.58 -12.67 -8.73
C ALA A 54 11.13 -12.65 -8.23
N ILE A 55 10.20 -12.14 -9.05
CA ILE A 55 8.78 -12.09 -8.73
C ILE A 55 7.96 -12.70 -9.88
N PRO A 56 7.79 -14.03 -9.91
CA PRO A 56 7.05 -14.72 -10.98
C PRO A 56 5.57 -14.31 -11.05
N ALA A 57 4.98 -13.89 -9.94
CA ALA A 57 3.58 -13.48 -9.83
C ALA A 57 3.25 -12.25 -10.70
N LEU A 58 4.24 -11.39 -10.98
CA LEU A 58 4.11 -10.13 -11.71
C LEU A 58 4.83 -10.14 -13.07
N ARG A 59 5.11 -11.33 -13.63
CA ARG A 59 5.82 -11.48 -14.91
C ARG A 59 5.13 -10.85 -16.12
N ASP A 60 3.84 -10.55 -16.00
CA ASP A 60 2.93 -10.05 -17.03
C ASP A 60 2.74 -8.52 -17.00
N ALA A 61 3.64 -7.80 -16.31
CA ALA A 61 3.57 -6.34 -16.11
C ALA A 61 3.26 -5.51 -17.37
N GLU A 62 3.93 -5.80 -18.49
CA GLU A 62 3.74 -5.07 -19.76
C GLU A 62 2.33 -5.30 -20.33
N ALA A 63 1.87 -6.55 -20.33
CA ALA A 63 0.55 -6.92 -20.84
C ALA A 63 -0.56 -6.30 -19.99
N VAL A 64 -0.40 -6.26 -18.67
CA VAL A 64 -1.35 -5.60 -17.76
C VAL A 64 -1.40 -4.09 -18.05
N MET A 65 -0.26 -3.41 -18.02
CA MET A 65 -0.20 -1.95 -18.21
C MET A 65 -0.75 -1.48 -19.57
N GLN A 66 -0.59 -2.29 -20.62
CA GLN A 66 -1.07 -1.95 -21.96
C GLN A 66 -2.57 -2.18 -22.15
N GLN A 67 -3.21 -3.02 -21.34
CA GLN A 67 -4.59 -3.48 -21.56
C GLN A 67 -5.59 -2.95 -20.54
N ILE A 68 -5.15 -2.45 -19.39
CA ILE A 68 -6.05 -1.81 -18.42
C ILE A 68 -6.75 -0.58 -19.02
N LYS A 69 -8.00 -0.37 -18.62
CA LYS A 69 -8.75 0.85 -18.92
C LYS A 69 -8.39 1.93 -17.92
N ARG A 70 -7.78 3.00 -18.43
CA ARG A 70 -7.40 4.14 -17.60
C ARG A 70 -8.62 5.01 -17.28
N HIS A 71 -8.82 5.29 -16.01
CA HIS A 71 -9.86 6.18 -15.54
C HIS A 71 -9.29 7.60 -15.33
N PRO A 72 -9.95 8.65 -15.83
CA PRO A 72 -9.53 10.03 -15.58
C PRO A 72 -9.39 10.31 -14.08
N GLY A 73 -8.29 10.96 -13.68
CA GLY A 73 -8.02 11.31 -12.29
C GLY A 73 -7.32 10.23 -11.46
N VAL A 74 -7.10 9.02 -12.00
CA VAL A 74 -6.32 7.97 -11.34
C VAL A 74 -4.90 7.96 -11.88
N ILE A 75 -3.91 8.00 -10.99
CA ILE A 75 -2.50 7.80 -11.33
C ILE A 75 -2.20 6.30 -11.33
N TYR A 76 -1.68 5.77 -12.44
CA TYR A 76 -1.22 4.39 -12.51
C TYR A 76 0.30 4.36 -12.33
N THR A 77 0.71 3.90 -11.14
CA THR A 77 2.12 3.80 -10.73
C THR A 77 2.61 2.37 -10.84
N VAL A 78 3.91 2.19 -11.04
CA VAL A 78 4.54 0.87 -11.11
C VAL A 78 5.87 0.85 -10.37
N LEU A 79 6.20 -0.28 -9.76
CA LEU A 79 7.48 -0.46 -9.10
C LEU A 79 8.60 -0.65 -10.13
N VAL A 80 9.68 0.11 -10.01
CA VAL A 80 10.86 0.02 -10.87
C VAL A 80 12.12 -0.21 -10.02
N PRO A 81 12.81 -1.36 -10.16
CA PRO A 81 13.98 -1.65 -9.33
C PRO A 81 15.31 -1.15 -9.90
N ASN A 82 15.38 -0.84 -11.20
CA ASN A 82 16.63 -0.46 -11.88
C ASN A 82 16.34 0.18 -13.25
N LEU A 83 17.40 0.64 -13.91
CA LEU A 83 17.33 1.35 -15.19
C LEU A 83 16.63 0.55 -16.30
N ARG A 84 16.92 -0.76 -16.41
CA ARG A 84 16.26 -1.62 -17.40
C ARG A 84 14.75 -1.75 -17.12
N GLY A 85 14.37 -1.82 -15.85
CA GLY A 85 12.97 -1.77 -15.44
C GLY A 85 12.30 -0.45 -15.82
N ALA A 86 13.01 0.67 -15.65
CA ALA A 86 12.53 2.00 -15.99
C ALA A 86 12.26 2.14 -17.49
N GLU A 87 13.20 1.73 -18.34
CA GLU A 87 13.04 1.77 -19.81
C GLU A 87 11.81 0.99 -20.28
N ARG A 88 11.55 -0.18 -19.69
CA ARG A 88 10.36 -1.00 -19.97
C ARG A 88 9.08 -0.36 -19.45
N ALA A 89 9.11 0.24 -18.26
CA ALA A 89 7.96 0.94 -17.70
C ALA A 89 7.57 2.15 -18.57
N LEU A 90 8.55 2.94 -19.02
CA LEU A 90 8.34 4.11 -19.85
C LEU A 90 7.68 3.79 -21.20
N SER A 91 7.94 2.61 -21.78
CA SER A 91 7.27 2.18 -23.02
C SER A 91 5.82 1.71 -22.81
N CYS A 92 5.38 1.58 -21.56
CA CYS A 92 4.01 1.16 -21.20
C CYS A 92 3.11 2.32 -20.75
N GLY A 93 3.56 3.56 -20.94
CA GLY A 93 2.76 4.75 -20.64
C GLY A 93 2.40 4.90 -19.16
N VAL A 94 3.31 4.58 -18.25
CA VAL A 94 3.12 4.76 -16.79
C VAL A 94 2.97 6.24 -16.44
N ASP A 95 2.17 6.56 -15.42
CA ASP A 95 2.01 7.95 -14.95
C ASP A 95 3.07 8.31 -13.90
N GLU A 96 3.46 7.32 -13.10
CA GLU A 96 4.47 7.43 -12.05
C GLU A 96 5.32 6.15 -12.00
N VAL A 97 6.59 6.28 -11.62
CA VAL A 97 7.42 5.16 -11.19
C VAL A 97 7.67 5.25 -9.69
N ASN A 98 7.54 4.10 -9.02
CA ASN A 98 7.87 3.95 -7.62
C ASN A 98 9.21 3.22 -7.46
N LEU A 99 10.18 3.89 -6.86
CA LEU A 99 11.52 3.36 -6.57
C LEU A 99 11.58 2.91 -5.13
N VAL A 100 12.27 1.81 -4.83
CA VAL A 100 12.31 1.25 -3.47
C VAL A 100 13.73 1.13 -2.97
N MET A 101 13.95 1.59 -1.75
CA MET A 101 15.17 1.39 -0.96
C MET A 101 14.79 1.16 0.50
N SER A 102 15.63 0.48 1.29
CA SER A 102 15.44 0.39 2.75
C SER A 102 16.32 1.38 3.49
N VAL A 103 15.80 1.98 4.56
CA VAL A 103 16.57 2.88 5.44
C VAL A 103 17.59 2.09 6.27
N SER A 104 17.23 0.88 6.69
CA SER A 104 18.13 -0.06 7.37
C SER A 104 19.16 -0.68 6.42
N GLU A 105 20.44 -0.72 6.83
CA GLU A 105 21.53 -1.33 6.04
C GLU A 105 21.33 -2.84 5.88
N SER A 106 21.03 -3.54 6.98
CA SER A 106 20.82 -4.99 7.00
C SER A 106 19.61 -5.39 6.15
N HIS A 107 18.50 -4.65 6.26
CA HIS A 107 17.33 -4.90 5.42
C HIS A 107 17.60 -4.62 3.94
N ASN A 108 18.33 -3.54 3.64
CA ASN A 108 18.67 -3.22 2.26
C ASN A 108 19.55 -4.30 1.62
N HIS A 109 20.53 -4.82 2.37
CA HIS A 109 21.34 -5.95 1.92
C HIS A 109 20.52 -7.24 1.76
N ALA A 110 19.62 -7.56 2.68
CA ALA A 110 18.79 -8.76 2.58
C ALA A 110 17.83 -8.70 1.37
N ASN A 111 17.21 -7.54 1.14
CA ASN A 111 16.18 -7.35 0.13
C ASN A 111 16.76 -7.08 -1.27
N LEU A 112 17.73 -6.15 -1.37
CA LEU A 112 18.28 -5.67 -2.65
C LEU A 112 19.70 -6.19 -2.95
N ARG A 113 20.31 -6.93 -2.01
CA ARG A 113 21.66 -7.52 -2.16
C ARG A 113 22.77 -6.49 -2.42
N MET A 114 22.59 -5.29 -1.88
CA MET A 114 23.54 -4.19 -1.99
C MET A 114 23.41 -3.23 -0.81
N SER A 115 24.43 -2.41 -0.60
CA SER A 115 24.40 -1.39 0.45
C SER A 115 23.40 -0.27 0.14
N ARG A 116 23.07 0.53 1.15
CA ARG A 116 22.20 1.70 0.97
C ARG A 116 22.77 2.70 -0.04
N GLU A 117 24.07 2.96 0.04
CA GLU A 117 24.76 3.84 -0.91
C GLU A 117 24.75 3.30 -2.35
N GLN A 118 24.92 1.99 -2.52
CA GLN A 118 24.82 1.36 -3.85
C GLN A 118 23.40 1.46 -4.40
N SER A 119 22.38 1.29 -3.55
CA SER A 119 20.97 1.45 -3.95
C SER A 119 20.69 2.89 -4.34
N PHE A 120 21.09 3.86 -3.52
CA PHE A 120 20.94 5.27 -3.83
C PHE A 120 21.61 5.64 -5.16
N ALA A 121 22.84 5.18 -5.41
CA ALA A 121 23.52 5.43 -6.67
C ALA A 121 22.73 4.87 -7.87
N GLN A 122 22.23 3.64 -7.77
CA GLN A 122 21.39 3.03 -8.81
C GLN A 122 20.07 3.78 -9.02
N LEU A 123 19.38 4.17 -7.94
CA LEU A 123 18.13 4.91 -8.02
C LEU A 123 18.34 6.32 -8.57
N ARG A 124 19.44 6.99 -8.23
CA ARG A 124 19.82 8.28 -8.82
C ARG A 124 19.94 8.19 -10.34
N ASP A 125 20.54 7.12 -10.86
CA ASP A 125 20.68 6.93 -12.30
C ASP A 125 19.31 6.70 -12.97
N VAL A 126 18.40 5.97 -12.33
CA VAL A 126 17.00 5.82 -12.77
C VAL A 126 16.28 7.17 -12.78
N ILE A 127 16.39 7.94 -11.68
CA ILE A 127 15.79 9.26 -11.55
C ILE A 127 16.28 10.18 -12.68
N GLY A 128 17.58 10.16 -12.99
CA GLY A 128 18.17 10.97 -14.06
C GLY A 128 17.51 10.73 -15.42
N VAL A 129 17.17 9.48 -15.74
CA VAL A 129 16.49 9.11 -17.00
C VAL A 129 15.02 9.47 -16.96
N VAL A 130 14.29 9.11 -15.90
CA VAL A 130 12.84 9.35 -15.82
C VAL A 130 12.52 10.84 -15.79
N ARG A 131 13.38 11.68 -15.19
CA ARG A 131 13.23 13.15 -15.19
C ARG A 131 13.30 13.81 -16.56
N GLN A 132 13.79 13.11 -17.59
CA GLN A 132 13.74 13.59 -18.97
C GLN A 132 12.36 13.38 -19.62
N THR A 133 11.39 12.85 -18.86
CA THR A 133 10.03 12.56 -19.30
C THR A 133 9.02 13.34 -18.44
N LYS A 134 7.73 13.12 -18.68
CA LYS A 134 6.64 13.70 -17.85
C LYS A 134 6.21 12.78 -16.70
N VAL A 135 6.83 11.62 -16.56
CA VAL A 135 6.46 10.60 -15.57
C VAL A 135 6.90 11.05 -14.18
N ALA A 136 5.98 10.97 -13.22
CA ALA A 136 6.27 11.31 -11.83
C ALA A 136 7.18 10.26 -11.18
N ILE A 137 7.86 10.65 -10.10
CA ILE A 137 8.81 9.78 -9.40
C ILE A 137 8.46 9.80 -7.93
N ASN A 138 8.13 8.62 -7.40
CA ASN A 138 8.00 8.37 -5.98
C ASN A 138 9.15 7.49 -5.47
N VAL A 139 9.58 7.71 -4.23
CA VAL A 139 10.57 6.84 -3.58
C VAL A 139 9.97 6.26 -2.31
N SER A 140 9.77 4.95 -2.25
CA SER A 140 9.40 4.24 -1.03
C SER A 140 10.63 3.87 -0.21
N LEU A 141 10.67 4.38 1.03
CA LEU A 141 11.66 4.07 2.05
C LEU A 141 11.12 2.97 2.97
N SER A 142 11.52 1.74 2.68
CA SER A 142 11.28 0.57 3.53
C SER A 142 11.98 0.73 4.89
N THR A 143 11.42 0.06 5.91
CA THR A 143 11.92 0.07 7.29
C THR A 143 12.09 1.46 7.90
N ALA A 144 11.32 2.45 7.45
CA ALA A 144 11.41 3.83 7.94
C ALA A 144 10.99 3.99 9.41
N MET A 145 10.28 3.00 9.97
CA MET A 145 9.73 3.04 11.33
C MET A 145 10.14 1.83 12.18
N GLY A 146 11.22 1.17 11.78
CA GLY A 146 11.73 -0.02 12.44
C GLY A 146 12.20 -1.07 11.43
N CYS A 147 13.18 -1.85 11.85
CA CYS A 147 13.77 -2.93 11.07
C CYS A 147 13.70 -4.26 11.85
N PRO A 148 13.30 -5.36 11.21
CA PRO A 148 13.27 -6.68 11.86
C PRO A 148 14.66 -7.23 12.23
N MET A 149 15.75 -6.61 11.74
CA MET A 149 17.13 -7.02 11.99
C MET A 149 17.89 -6.04 12.89
N GLU A 150 17.63 -4.73 12.77
CA GLU A 150 18.36 -3.67 13.48
C GLU A 150 17.57 -3.05 14.64
N GLY A 151 16.27 -3.31 14.74
CA GLY A 151 15.40 -2.71 15.75
C GLY A 151 14.96 -1.30 15.35
N ASP A 152 15.12 -0.35 16.26
CA ASP A 152 14.72 1.04 16.02
C ASP A 152 15.58 1.70 14.94
N ILE A 153 14.92 2.51 14.10
CA ILE A 153 15.57 3.33 13.07
C ILE A 153 15.46 4.78 13.50
N GLU A 154 16.60 5.46 13.56
CA GLU A 154 16.67 6.86 13.98
C GLU A 154 15.92 7.76 12.99
N PRO A 155 14.97 8.59 13.45
CA PRO A 155 14.23 9.50 12.57
C PRO A 155 15.13 10.41 11.73
N ALA A 156 16.29 10.81 12.27
CA ALA A 156 17.27 11.62 11.54
C ALA A 156 17.81 10.90 10.28
N ASP A 157 18.08 9.59 10.35
CA ASP A 157 18.55 8.80 9.20
C ASP A 157 17.47 8.78 8.10
N VAL A 158 16.20 8.56 8.48
CA VAL A 158 15.06 8.61 7.55
C VAL A 158 14.99 9.97 6.85
N LEU A 159 15.03 11.08 7.62
CA LEU A 159 14.95 12.44 7.08
C LEU A 159 16.15 12.80 6.18
N ASP A 160 17.33 12.28 6.47
CA ASP A 160 18.52 12.52 5.66
C ASP A 160 18.45 11.76 4.32
N TRP A 161 17.92 10.53 4.29
CA TRP A 161 17.62 9.85 3.03
C TRP A 161 16.55 10.58 2.22
N MET A 162 15.49 11.07 2.88
CA MET A 162 14.46 11.89 2.23
C MET A 162 15.07 13.14 1.59
N GLN A 163 15.97 13.84 2.29
CA GLN A 163 16.65 15.03 1.76
C GLN A 163 17.42 14.70 0.48
N ARG A 164 18.17 13.60 0.46
CA ARG A 164 18.96 13.21 -0.71
C ARG A 164 18.09 12.96 -1.94
N PHE A 165 16.89 12.37 -1.78
CA PHE A 165 15.96 12.19 -2.89
C PHE A 165 15.23 13.49 -3.25
N ALA A 166 14.90 14.33 -2.27
CA ALA A 166 14.33 15.66 -2.49
C ALA A 166 15.27 16.53 -3.35
N ASP A 167 16.58 16.49 -3.08
CA ASP A 167 17.61 17.21 -3.85
C ASP A 167 17.70 16.74 -5.31
N LEU A 168 17.26 15.51 -5.59
CA LEU A 168 17.15 14.96 -6.95
C LEU A 168 15.84 15.36 -7.65
N GLY A 169 14.93 16.05 -6.97
CA GLY A 169 13.67 16.55 -7.52
C GLY A 169 12.61 15.46 -7.73
N VAL A 170 12.53 14.47 -6.83
CA VAL A 170 11.43 13.50 -6.82
C VAL A 170 10.11 14.20 -6.45
N HIS A 171 8.99 13.63 -6.90
CA HIS A 171 7.67 14.20 -6.66
C HIS A 171 7.16 13.85 -5.26
N GLY A 172 7.44 12.61 -4.83
CA GLY A 172 7.02 12.14 -3.53
C GLY A 172 7.92 11.10 -2.90
N VAL A 173 7.68 10.87 -1.62
CA VAL A 173 8.32 9.84 -0.83
C VAL A 173 7.24 9.08 -0.05
N THR A 174 7.32 7.75 -0.06
CA THR A 174 6.50 6.90 0.81
C THR A 174 7.33 6.45 2.00
N LEU A 175 6.85 6.68 3.22
CA LEU A 175 7.45 6.14 4.44
C LEU A 175 6.76 4.81 4.78
N CYS A 176 7.51 3.72 4.75
CA CYS A 176 6.95 2.38 4.89
C CYS A 176 7.28 1.76 6.25
N ASP A 177 6.23 1.36 6.98
CA ASP A 177 6.31 0.44 8.09
C ASP A 177 6.25 -1.01 7.57
N THR A 178 7.36 -1.44 6.94
CA THR A 178 7.47 -2.70 6.18
C THR A 178 7.09 -3.96 6.96
N THR A 179 7.22 -3.93 8.29
CA THR A 179 6.99 -5.10 9.15
C THR A 179 5.96 -4.87 10.24
N GLY A 180 5.21 -3.75 10.18
CA GLY A 180 4.18 -3.43 11.16
C GLY A 180 4.75 -3.24 12.57
N MET A 181 5.85 -2.49 12.69
CA MET A 181 6.55 -2.18 13.94
C MET A 181 6.20 -0.79 14.48
N ALA A 182 5.62 0.08 13.65
CA ALA A 182 5.36 1.46 14.03
C ALA A 182 4.25 1.57 15.08
N TYR A 183 4.34 2.62 15.89
CA TYR A 183 3.34 2.98 16.89
C TYR A 183 3.01 4.48 16.87
N PRO A 184 1.84 4.90 17.38
CA PRO A 184 1.28 6.23 17.09
C PRO A 184 2.18 7.41 17.45
N SER A 185 2.85 7.40 18.60
CA SER A 185 3.72 8.51 19.01
C SER A 185 4.98 8.63 18.15
N GLN A 186 5.57 7.52 17.70
CA GLN A 186 6.68 7.52 16.74
C GLN A 186 6.23 8.05 15.37
N VAL A 187 5.06 7.58 14.90
CA VAL A 187 4.49 8.01 13.62
C VAL A 187 4.21 9.52 13.63
N GLY A 188 3.54 10.02 14.66
CA GLY A 188 3.24 11.44 14.80
C GLY A 188 4.50 12.31 14.79
N ALA A 189 5.54 11.92 15.56
CA ALA A 189 6.79 12.65 15.64
C ALA A 189 7.55 12.66 14.29
N LEU A 190 7.71 11.51 13.64
CA LEU A 190 8.38 11.40 12.35
C LEU A 190 7.63 12.17 11.26
N CYS A 191 6.29 12.05 11.21
CA CYS A 191 5.47 12.74 10.21
C CYS A 191 5.53 14.26 10.40
N ALA A 192 5.48 14.77 11.63
CA ALA A 192 5.58 16.20 11.91
C ALA A 192 6.92 16.77 11.43
N ALA A 193 8.04 16.11 11.77
CA ALA A 193 9.37 16.53 11.32
C ALA A 193 9.53 16.45 9.80
N ALA A 194 8.98 15.41 9.18
CA ALA A 194 8.98 15.24 7.73
C ALA A 194 8.17 16.34 7.02
N ARG A 195 6.99 16.70 7.55
CA ARG A 195 6.17 17.80 7.03
C ARG A 195 6.84 19.15 7.14
N GLU A 196 7.47 19.43 8.28
CA GLU A 196 8.20 20.68 8.51
C GLU A 196 9.36 20.84 7.53
N ARG A 197 10.15 19.78 7.32
CA ARG A 197 11.34 19.82 6.46
C ARG A 197 11.02 19.74 4.97
N PHE A 198 9.94 19.05 4.58
CA PHE A 198 9.63 18.69 3.19
C PHE A 198 8.21 19.09 2.77
N ALA A 199 7.88 20.38 2.89
CA ALA A 199 6.56 20.91 2.53
C ALA A 199 6.18 20.69 1.05
N ALA A 200 7.17 20.59 0.15
CA ALA A 200 6.94 20.42 -1.29
C ALA A 200 6.77 18.95 -1.74
N LEU A 201 7.15 17.97 -0.91
CA LEU A 201 7.04 16.56 -1.27
C LEU A 201 5.62 16.06 -1.03
N GLU A 202 5.09 15.29 -1.99
CA GLU A 202 4.00 14.37 -1.70
C GLU A 202 4.52 13.28 -0.77
N LEU A 203 3.88 13.11 0.37
CA LEU A 203 4.40 12.24 1.42
C LEU A 203 3.29 11.29 1.80
N THR A 204 3.53 10.02 1.51
CA THR A 204 2.58 8.92 1.62
C THR A 204 3.02 8.01 2.75
N LEU A 205 2.04 7.51 3.52
CA LEU A 205 2.29 6.56 4.58
C LEU A 205 1.83 5.18 4.16
N HIS A 206 2.69 4.19 4.35
CA HIS A 206 2.45 2.80 3.99
C HIS A 206 2.60 1.94 5.23
N PHE A 207 1.47 1.57 5.83
CA PHE A 207 1.44 0.79 7.06
C PHE A 207 1.09 -0.67 6.79
N HIS A 208 1.91 -1.57 7.32
CA HIS A 208 1.51 -2.95 7.51
C HIS A 208 0.72 -3.11 8.81
N ASN A 209 -0.22 -4.06 8.83
CA ASN A 209 -1.06 -4.29 10.00
C ASN A 209 -0.62 -5.50 10.84
N THR A 210 0.66 -5.92 10.72
CA THR A 210 1.25 -7.08 11.42
C THR A 210 0.95 -7.14 12.92
N ARG A 211 0.84 -5.98 13.58
CA ARG A 211 0.57 -5.87 15.03
C ARG A 211 -0.73 -5.14 15.35
N GLY A 212 -1.63 -4.99 14.38
CA GLY A 212 -2.93 -4.33 14.59
C GLY A 212 -2.85 -2.82 14.81
N MET A 213 -1.72 -2.17 14.48
CA MET A 213 -1.48 -0.75 14.77
C MET A 213 -1.77 0.18 13.59
N ALA A 214 -2.06 -0.33 12.39
CA ALA A 214 -2.07 0.48 11.17
C ALA A 214 -3.13 1.59 11.17
N LEU A 215 -4.35 1.31 11.64
CA LEU A 215 -5.42 2.32 11.74
C LEU A 215 -5.10 3.40 12.79
N ALA A 216 -4.56 3.01 13.95
CA ALA A 216 -4.12 3.97 14.97
C ALA A 216 -2.95 4.85 14.48
N ASN A 217 -2.00 4.25 13.75
CA ASN A 217 -0.90 4.95 13.11
C ASN A 217 -1.40 5.92 12.02
N THR A 218 -2.43 5.55 11.27
CA THR A 218 -3.09 6.44 10.30
C THR A 218 -3.62 7.69 11.00
N LEU A 219 -4.37 7.54 12.10
CA LEU A 219 -4.90 8.69 12.84
C LEU A 219 -3.78 9.61 13.36
N ALA A 220 -2.70 9.05 13.89
CA ALA A 220 -1.54 9.84 14.33
C ALA A 220 -0.86 10.59 13.18
N ALA A 221 -0.75 9.98 12.00
CA ALA A 221 -0.23 10.64 10.80
C ALA A 221 -1.15 11.78 10.33
N LEU A 222 -2.48 11.59 10.39
CA LEU A 222 -3.47 12.62 10.04
C LEU A 222 -3.34 13.87 10.93
N GLU A 223 -3.16 13.66 12.24
CA GLU A 223 -2.91 14.74 13.22
C GLU A 223 -1.62 15.51 12.89
N ALA A 224 -0.60 14.81 12.39
CA ALA A 224 0.66 15.41 11.92
C ALA A 224 0.55 16.05 10.52
N GLY A 225 -0.64 16.11 9.92
CA GLY A 225 -0.89 16.80 8.66
C GLY A 225 -0.69 15.96 7.40
N ILE A 226 -0.52 14.64 7.52
CA ILE A 226 -0.51 13.73 6.38
C ILE A 226 -1.94 13.58 5.80
N ASP A 227 -2.04 13.38 4.49
CA ASP A 227 -3.29 13.21 3.77
C ASP A 227 -3.25 12.10 2.70
N ARG A 228 -2.13 11.38 2.55
CA ARG A 228 -1.94 10.30 1.56
C ARG A 228 -1.56 8.98 2.23
N PHE A 229 -2.27 7.91 1.88
CA PHE A 229 -2.07 6.59 2.49
C PHE A 229 -2.14 5.48 1.45
N ASP A 230 -1.16 4.58 1.49
CA ASP A 230 -1.24 3.30 0.80
C ASP A 230 -2.08 2.31 1.62
N ALA A 231 -2.92 1.55 0.94
CA ALA A 231 -3.70 0.45 1.49
C ALA A 231 -3.87 -0.65 0.45
N SER A 232 -4.20 -1.85 0.91
CA SER A 232 -4.35 -3.02 0.06
C SER A 232 -5.76 -3.60 0.17
N LEU A 233 -6.41 -3.80 -0.96
CA LEU A 233 -7.68 -4.51 -1.09
C LEU A 233 -7.62 -5.84 -0.32
N GLY A 234 -8.59 -6.08 0.56
CA GLY A 234 -8.66 -7.27 1.40
C GLY A 234 -7.55 -7.39 2.44
N GLY A 235 -6.66 -6.40 2.57
CA GLY A 235 -5.47 -6.47 3.43
C GLY A 235 -4.36 -7.38 2.88
N LEU A 236 -4.32 -7.61 1.57
CA LEU A 236 -3.30 -8.45 0.95
C LEU A 236 -1.88 -7.90 1.11
N GLY A 237 -0.90 -8.80 1.07
CA GLY A 237 0.52 -8.48 1.08
C GLY A 237 1.23 -9.07 2.29
N GLY A 238 2.39 -8.49 2.62
CA GLY A 238 3.23 -8.95 3.72
C GLY A 238 4.70 -9.02 3.30
N CYS A 239 5.60 -8.98 4.28
CA CYS A 239 7.02 -9.11 4.02
C CYS A 239 7.43 -10.59 4.08
N PRO A 240 7.97 -11.19 3.00
CA PRO A 240 8.39 -12.60 3.02
C PRO A 240 9.54 -12.85 4.01
N TYR A 241 10.24 -11.80 4.43
CA TYR A 241 11.35 -11.84 5.38
C TYR A 241 10.91 -11.69 6.85
N ALA A 242 9.62 -11.50 7.12
CA ALA A 242 9.07 -11.41 8.47
C ALA A 242 8.01 -12.50 8.69
N PRO A 243 8.38 -13.65 9.28
CA PRO A 243 7.44 -14.73 9.59
C PRO A 243 6.25 -14.23 10.42
N GLY A 244 5.03 -14.47 9.95
CA GLY A 244 3.79 -14.06 10.62
C GLY A 244 3.33 -12.62 10.36
N ALA A 245 3.97 -11.88 9.44
CA ALA A 245 3.52 -10.55 9.07
C ALA A 245 2.14 -10.57 8.39
N THR A 246 1.11 -10.07 9.07
CA THR A 246 -0.25 -9.92 8.53
C THR A 246 -0.33 -8.65 7.68
N GLY A 247 0.14 -8.76 6.43
CA GLY A 247 -0.21 -7.88 5.31
C GLY A 247 -0.11 -6.36 5.48
N ASN A 248 -0.67 -5.67 4.49
CA ASN A 248 -0.88 -4.23 4.49
C ASN A 248 -2.10 -3.86 5.33
N VAL A 249 -2.28 -2.58 5.62
CA VAL A 249 -3.59 -2.07 6.07
C VAL A 249 -4.66 -2.38 5.03
N CYS A 250 -5.80 -2.88 5.51
CA CYS A 250 -6.94 -3.28 4.70
C CYS A 250 -7.67 -2.03 4.18
N THR A 251 -7.79 -1.88 2.85
CA THR A 251 -8.41 -0.69 2.24
C THR A 251 -9.83 -0.45 2.75
N GLU A 252 -10.65 -1.50 2.83
CA GLU A 252 -12.04 -1.45 3.26
C GLU A 252 -12.17 -0.92 4.69
N GLU A 253 -11.30 -1.39 5.58
CA GLU A 253 -11.29 -1.00 6.99
C GLU A 253 -10.80 0.43 7.16
N LEU A 254 -9.75 0.82 6.43
CA LEU A 254 -9.21 2.17 6.43
C LEU A 254 -10.27 3.18 5.95
N VAL A 255 -10.88 2.93 4.79
CA VAL A 255 -11.91 3.81 4.23
C VAL A 255 -13.13 3.88 5.15
N HIS A 256 -13.61 2.74 5.66
CA HIS A 256 -14.74 2.72 6.58
C HIS A 256 -14.48 3.52 7.86
N MET A 257 -13.30 3.39 8.48
CA MET A 257 -12.91 4.19 9.65
C MET A 257 -12.90 5.69 9.31
N LEU A 258 -12.24 6.07 8.22
CA LEU A 258 -12.09 7.47 7.82
C LEU A 258 -13.44 8.13 7.50
N GLU A 259 -14.34 7.42 6.81
CA GLU A 259 -15.69 7.91 6.53
C GLU A 259 -16.51 8.09 7.81
N LEU A 260 -16.42 7.14 8.75
CA LEU A 260 -17.10 7.24 10.04
C LEU A 260 -16.59 8.42 10.89
N ASP A 261 -15.30 8.74 10.78
CA ASP A 261 -14.66 9.89 11.42
C ASP A 261 -14.89 11.21 10.66
N GLY A 262 -15.60 11.18 9.53
CA GLY A 262 -16.05 12.35 8.78
C GLY A 262 -15.05 12.88 7.75
N TYR A 263 -14.03 12.10 7.37
CA TYR A 263 -13.09 12.43 6.29
C TYR A 263 -13.66 12.08 4.91
N ASP A 264 -13.27 12.84 3.89
CA ASP A 264 -13.62 12.60 2.49
C ASP A 264 -12.46 11.88 1.82
N THR A 265 -12.60 10.58 1.59
CA THR A 265 -11.63 9.77 0.83
C THR A 265 -11.92 9.82 -0.68
N GLY A 266 -13.17 10.12 -1.07
CA GLY A 266 -13.74 9.91 -2.40
C GLY A 266 -13.75 8.46 -2.89
N VAL A 267 -13.40 7.50 -2.02
CA VAL A 267 -13.43 6.09 -2.36
C VAL A 267 -14.84 5.56 -2.13
N ASN A 268 -15.39 4.82 -3.10
CA ASN A 268 -16.67 4.15 -2.95
C ASN A 268 -16.49 2.80 -2.24
N LEU A 269 -16.74 2.78 -0.93
CA LEU A 269 -16.59 1.60 -0.08
C LEU A 269 -17.37 0.37 -0.60
N ASP A 270 -18.57 0.55 -1.17
CA ASP A 270 -19.37 -0.56 -1.69
C ASP A 270 -18.75 -1.19 -2.94
N ALA A 271 -18.16 -0.36 -3.80
CA ALA A 271 -17.41 -0.84 -4.96
C ALA A 271 -16.13 -1.57 -4.52
N VAL A 272 -15.43 -1.06 -3.50
CA VAL A 272 -14.25 -1.72 -2.92
C VAL A 272 -14.62 -3.07 -2.33
N LEU A 273 -15.65 -3.16 -1.49
CA LEU A 273 -16.12 -4.43 -0.92
C LEU A 273 -16.51 -5.45 -2.02
N SER A 274 -17.18 -4.97 -3.08
CA SER A 274 -17.53 -5.81 -4.22
C SER A 274 -16.30 -6.36 -4.96
N ALA A 275 -15.24 -5.56 -5.11
CA ALA A 275 -13.98 -6.00 -5.71
C ALA A 275 -13.22 -6.96 -4.78
N SER A 276 -13.20 -6.66 -3.49
CA SER A 276 -12.51 -7.45 -2.46
C SER A 276 -13.09 -8.86 -2.31
N ALA A 277 -14.41 -8.99 -2.45
CA ALA A 277 -15.10 -10.30 -2.44
C ALA A 277 -14.65 -11.25 -3.56
N LEU A 278 -14.00 -10.76 -4.63
CA LEU A 278 -13.43 -11.58 -5.70
C LEU A 278 -12.10 -12.22 -5.30
N LEU A 279 -11.36 -11.61 -4.36
CA LEU A 279 -9.99 -12.00 -4.04
C LEU A 279 -9.85 -13.47 -3.65
N PRO A 280 -10.70 -14.06 -2.77
CA PRO A 280 -10.54 -15.46 -2.40
C PRO A 280 -10.59 -16.43 -3.59
N GLY A 281 -11.43 -16.13 -4.59
CA GLY A 281 -11.49 -16.92 -5.83
C GLY A 281 -10.25 -16.78 -6.70
N LEU A 282 -9.61 -15.61 -6.71
CA LEU A 282 -8.40 -15.31 -7.48
C LEU A 282 -7.15 -15.94 -6.86
N ILE A 283 -6.96 -15.79 -5.54
CA ILE A 283 -5.74 -16.20 -4.84
C ILE A 283 -5.85 -17.61 -4.22
N GLY A 284 -7.07 -18.10 -4.00
CA GLY A 284 -7.32 -19.46 -3.51
C GLY A 284 -7.32 -19.62 -1.99
N HIS A 285 -7.39 -18.52 -1.22
CA HIS A 285 -7.56 -18.52 0.23
C HIS A 285 -8.32 -17.29 0.70
N ASP A 286 -8.79 -17.29 1.94
CA ASP A 286 -9.50 -16.15 2.54
C ASP A 286 -8.58 -14.93 2.75
N VAL A 287 -9.17 -13.74 2.88
CA VAL A 287 -8.45 -12.48 3.07
C VAL A 287 -8.63 -11.94 4.50
N PRO A 288 -7.66 -11.20 5.05
CA PRO A 288 -7.73 -10.67 6.42
C PRO A 288 -8.67 -9.46 6.60
N SER A 289 -9.66 -9.25 5.72
CA SER A 289 -10.65 -8.16 5.87
C SER A 289 -11.74 -8.52 6.86
N GLN A 290 -11.82 -7.79 7.98
CA GLN A 290 -12.94 -7.90 8.93
C GLN A 290 -14.21 -7.30 8.36
N LEU A 291 -14.09 -6.28 7.51
CA LEU A 291 -15.23 -5.61 6.87
C LEU A 291 -15.96 -6.53 5.88
N LEU A 292 -15.25 -7.37 5.12
CA LEU A 292 -15.90 -8.40 4.31
C LEU A 292 -16.64 -9.46 5.16
N LYS A 293 -16.14 -9.75 6.36
CA LYS A 293 -16.70 -10.78 7.25
C LYS A 293 -17.90 -10.26 8.05
N ALA A 294 -17.81 -9.03 8.56
CA ALA A 294 -18.77 -8.46 9.49
C ALA A 294 -19.79 -7.52 8.82
N GLY A 295 -19.47 -6.97 7.65
CA GLY A 295 -20.22 -5.87 7.06
C GLY A 295 -19.87 -4.51 7.66
N ARG A 296 -20.49 -3.46 7.14
CA ARG A 296 -20.33 -2.08 7.60
C ARG A 296 -21.06 -1.87 8.93
N ARG A 297 -20.72 -0.79 9.65
CA ARG A 297 -21.30 -0.46 10.97
C ARG A 297 -22.84 -0.47 10.99
N LEU A 298 -23.47 -0.08 9.90
CA LEU A 298 -24.93 0.05 9.79
C LEU A 298 -25.59 -1.07 8.96
N ASP A 299 -24.87 -2.15 8.67
CA ASP A 299 -25.48 -3.36 8.10
C ASP A 299 -26.23 -4.11 9.23
N LEU A 300 -27.47 -3.68 9.48
CA LEU A 300 -28.30 -4.19 10.58
C LEU A 300 -28.71 -5.65 10.35
N HIS A 301 -28.82 -6.40 11.44
CA HIS A 301 -29.32 -7.78 11.44
C HIS A 301 -30.71 -7.88 12.09
N PRO A 302 -31.54 -8.85 11.69
CA PRO A 302 -32.81 -9.11 12.38
C PRO A 302 -32.56 -9.51 13.85
N ALA A 303 -33.51 -9.14 14.71
CA ALA A 303 -33.51 -9.59 16.10
C ALA A 303 -33.58 -11.14 16.16
N PRO A 304 -32.91 -11.78 17.13
CA PRO A 304 -32.95 -13.23 17.29
C PRO A 304 -34.38 -13.71 17.60
N CYS A 305 -34.69 -14.93 17.19
CA CYS A 305 -35.92 -15.59 17.62
C CYS A 305 -35.85 -15.87 19.13
N ILE A 306 -37.00 -15.79 19.80
CA ILE A 306 -37.12 -16.17 21.21
C ILE A 306 -37.44 -17.66 21.27
N ALA A 307 -36.57 -18.42 21.93
CA ALA A 307 -36.75 -19.85 22.15
C ALA A 307 -37.90 -20.13 23.12
N THR A 308 -38.32 -21.39 23.21
CA THR A 308 -39.46 -21.80 24.04
C THR A 308 -39.26 -21.59 25.54
N ASP A 309 -38.01 -21.46 25.99
CA ASP A 309 -37.64 -21.12 27.37
C ASP A 309 -37.65 -19.60 27.66
N GLY A 310 -38.02 -18.78 26.66
CA GLY A 310 -38.09 -17.33 26.75
C GLY A 310 -36.76 -16.61 26.53
N LEU A 311 -35.67 -17.34 26.22
CA LEU A 311 -34.36 -16.74 25.96
C LEU A 311 -34.14 -16.51 24.46
N PRO A 312 -33.42 -15.44 24.07
CA PRO A 312 -33.03 -15.25 22.67
C PRO A 312 -32.05 -16.33 22.22
N GLU A 313 -32.26 -16.89 21.03
CA GLU A 313 -31.32 -17.83 20.43
C GLU A 313 -29.94 -17.19 20.23
N GLN A 314 -28.91 -17.79 20.82
CA GLN A 314 -27.54 -17.33 20.65
C GLN A 314 -26.99 -17.82 19.31
N ARG A 315 -26.38 -16.92 18.53
CA ARG A 315 -25.56 -17.31 17.38
C ARG A 315 -24.28 -17.95 17.93
N ALA A 316 -24.14 -19.26 17.74
CA ALA A 316 -22.87 -19.92 18.05
C ALA A 316 -21.78 -19.35 17.13
N PHE A 317 -20.59 -19.09 17.68
CA PHE A 317 -19.40 -18.94 16.86
C PHE A 317 -19.14 -20.31 16.22
N SER A 318 -19.59 -20.52 14.98
CA SER A 318 -19.23 -21.72 14.25
C SER A 318 -17.71 -21.72 14.11
N SER A 319 -17.05 -22.69 14.73
CA SER A 319 -15.65 -23.02 14.43
C SER A 319 -15.62 -23.53 12.99
N GLY A 320 -15.49 -22.60 12.03
CA GLY A 320 -15.26 -22.93 10.64
C GLY A 320 -13.98 -23.74 10.53
N THR A 321 -14.13 -25.00 10.14
CA THR A 321 -13.07 -25.84 9.59
C THR A 321 -12.69 -25.36 8.20
#